data_AF-A0A1C6HPZ0-F1
#
_entry.id   AF-A0A1C6HPZ0-F1
#
_cell.length_a   1.000
_cell.length_b   1.000
_cell.length_c   1.000
_cell.angle_alpha   90.00
_cell.angle_beta   90.00
_cell.angle_gamma   90.00
#
_symmetry.space_group_name_H-M   'P 1'
#
loop_
_entity.id
_entity.type
_entity.pdbx_description
1 polymer ?
#
loop_
_entity_poly.entity_id
_entity_poly.type
_entity_poly.pdbx_seq_one_letter_code
_entity_poly.pdbx_strand_id
1 'polypeptide(L)'
;MKYKDNSRYGGLSLILTGIVFIIIFSTMCIIGLIISFLYNDNLFSPSSGPKPFHILIFIAILSTVIGSVLTFIFGKIPLKPINKLITATKELSNGNFDIRINFDHPQELKDLSNSFNNMAKELGSVELLRNDFVNNFSHEFKTPIVSLRGFAKLLKNENLTKSERDEYLDIIISESDRLATLAINILNLSNI
;
A
#
# COMPACT_ATOMS: atom_id res chain seq x y z
N MET A 1 0.36 -0.84 22.71
CA MET A 1 0.63 0.58 22.38
C MET A 1 -0.57 1.14 21.63
N LYS A 2 -1.32 2.11 22.21
CA LYS A 2 -2.57 2.66 21.65
C LYS A 2 -2.24 3.69 20.55
N TYR A 3 -2.39 3.32 19.28
CA TYR A 3 -2.31 4.28 18.18
C TYR A 3 -3.67 5.01 18.06
N LYS A 4 -3.76 6.19 18.67
CA LYS A 4 -4.88 7.13 18.52
C LYS A 4 -4.49 8.15 17.46
N ASP A 5 -4.59 7.78 16.19
CA ASP A 5 -4.53 8.75 15.09
C ASP A 5 -5.96 9.18 14.77
N ASN A 6 -6.36 10.30 15.35
CA ASN A 6 -7.70 10.87 15.23
C ASN A 6 -7.70 12.16 14.40
N SER A 7 -6.62 12.49 13.66
CA SER A 7 -6.47 13.82 13.05
C SER A 7 -6.49 13.86 11.51
N ARG A 8 -6.59 12.73 10.81
CA ARG A 8 -6.61 12.72 9.33
C ARG A 8 -8.00 12.55 8.68
N TYR A 9 -9.05 12.42 9.50
CA TYR A 9 -10.42 12.27 9.02
C TYR A 9 -11.09 13.59 8.60
N GLY A 10 -10.55 14.73 9.08
CA GLY A 10 -11.16 16.05 8.81
C GLY A 10 -11.01 16.51 7.37
N GLY A 11 -9.84 16.31 6.74
CA GLY A 11 -9.52 16.95 5.45
C GLY A 11 -10.42 16.52 4.29
N LEU A 12 -10.59 15.21 4.09
CA LEU A 12 -11.37 14.69 2.97
C LEU A 12 -12.88 14.93 3.15
N SER A 13 -13.36 14.82 4.39
CA SER A 13 -14.73 15.18 4.76
C SER A 13 -14.98 16.68 4.54
N LEU A 14 -14.04 17.55 4.93
CA LEU A 14 -14.15 19.00 4.76
C LEU A 14 -14.27 19.39 3.29
N ILE A 15 -13.47 18.77 2.42
CA ILE A 15 -13.51 18.99 0.97
C ILE A 15 -14.87 18.56 0.41
N LEU A 16 -15.35 17.37 0.76
CA LEU A 16 -16.65 16.88 0.31
C LEU A 16 -17.80 17.78 0.79
N THR A 17 -17.78 18.21 2.05
CA THR A 17 -18.79 19.12 2.61
C THR A 17 -18.74 20.49 1.95
N GLY A 18 -17.54 20.99 1.62
CA GLY A 18 -17.36 22.23 0.88
C GLY A 18 -17.98 22.14 -0.52
N ILE A 19 -17.77 21.03 -1.23
CA ILE A 19 -18.35 20.80 -2.55
C ILE A 19 -19.89 20.77 -2.49
N VAL A 20 -20.46 20.03 -1.54
CA VAL A 20 -21.93 19.95 -1.36
C VAL A 20 -22.50 21.33 -1.04
N PHE A 21 -21.86 22.09 -0.16
CA PHE A 21 -22.30 23.45 0.18
C PHE A 21 -22.25 24.39 -1.03
N ILE A 22 -21.19 24.33 -1.84
CA ILE A 22 -21.05 25.14 -3.07
C ILE A 22 -22.15 24.79 -4.08
N ILE A 23 -22.47 23.50 -4.26
CA ILE A 23 -23.53 23.06 -5.18
C ILE A 23 -24.90 23.58 -4.69
N ILE A 24 -25.18 23.47 -3.40
CA ILE A 24 -26.43 23.95 -2.80
C ILE A 24 -26.53 25.48 -2.92
N PHE A 25 -25.45 26.20 -2.65
CA PHE A 25 -25.42 27.65 -2.76
C PHE A 25 -25.61 28.12 -4.21
N SER A 26 -24.91 27.49 -5.16
CA SER A 26 -25.00 27.81 -6.58
C SER A 26 -26.41 27.56 -7.12
N THR A 27 -27.02 26.42 -6.78
CA THR A 27 -28.40 26.10 -7.20
C THR A 27 -29.40 27.09 -6.61
N MET A 28 -29.20 27.53 -5.37
CA MET A 28 -30.05 28.53 -4.72
C MET A 28 -29.94 29.92 -5.37
N CYS A 29 -28.73 30.35 -5.72
CA CYS A 29 -28.51 31.62 -6.43
C CYS A 29 -29.18 31.62 -7.80
N ILE A 30 -29.10 30.52 -8.55
CA ILE A 30 -29.72 30.38 -9.87
C ILE A 30 -31.26 30.50 -9.75
N ILE A 31 -31.86 29.79 -8.80
CA ILE A 31 -33.32 29.87 -8.56
C ILE A 31 -33.73 31.29 -8.16
N GLY A 32 -32.94 31.95 -7.31
CA GLY A 32 -33.19 33.34 -6.91
C GLY A 32 -33.17 34.32 -8.07
N LEU A 33 -32.19 34.20 -8.98
CA LEU A 33 -32.08 35.04 -10.17
C LEU A 33 -33.25 34.82 -11.14
N ILE A 34 -33.66 33.55 -11.36
CA ILE A 34 -34.80 33.22 -12.21
C ILE A 34 -36.09 33.85 -11.66
N ILE A 35 -36.34 33.72 -10.36
CA ILE A 35 -37.53 34.31 -9.71
C ILE A 35 -37.50 35.85 -9.79
N SER A 36 -36.33 36.46 -9.57
CA SER A 36 -36.18 37.92 -9.65
C SER A 36 -36.41 38.44 -11.06
N PHE A 37 -35.90 37.73 -12.08
CA PHE A 37 -36.10 38.08 -13.49
C PHE A 37 -37.57 38.00 -13.89
N LEU A 38 -38.25 36.90 -13.52
CA LEU A 38 -39.68 36.70 -13.81
C LEU A 38 -40.58 37.75 -13.16
N TYR A 39 -40.21 38.28 -11.99
CA TYR A 39 -40.98 39.34 -11.32
C TYR A 39 -40.74 40.72 -11.93
N ASN A 40 -39.51 41.00 -12.37
CA ASN A 40 -39.15 42.28 -12.98
C ASN A 40 -39.87 42.51 -14.33
N ASP A 41 -40.05 41.45 -15.12
CA ASP A 41 -40.76 41.52 -16.41
C ASP A 41 -42.29 41.62 -16.26
N ASN A 42 -42.81 41.75 -15.03
CA ASN A 42 -44.24 41.84 -14.71
C ASN A 42 -45.10 40.68 -15.25
N LEU A 43 -44.47 39.61 -15.75
CA LEU A 43 -45.08 38.45 -16.39
C LEU A 43 -45.93 37.63 -15.39
N PHE A 44 -45.59 37.72 -14.11
CA PHE A 44 -46.32 37.14 -12.98
C PHE A 44 -46.49 38.21 -11.88
N SER A 45 -47.52 39.05 -11.97
CA SER A 45 -48.03 39.79 -10.81
C SER A 45 -48.99 38.86 -10.05
N PRO A 46 -48.59 38.27 -8.90
CA PRO A 46 -49.47 37.38 -8.16
C PRO A 46 -50.53 38.24 -7.48
N SER A 47 -51.77 38.22 -7.99
CA SER A 47 -52.88 39.04 -7.47
C SER A 47 -53.34 38.61 -6.06
N SER A 48 -52.85 37.47 -5.53
CA SER A 48 -53.28 36.93 -4.23
C SER A 48 -52.29 35.93 -3.59
N GLY A 49 -51.01 35.91 -3.98
CA GLY A 49 -49.99 34.98 -3.46
C GLY A 49 -48.98 35.60 -2.48
N PRO A 50 -48.27 34.81 -1.66
CA PRO A 50 -47.19 35.31 -0.81
C PRO A 50 -46.08 35.93 -1.64
N LYS A 51 -45.54 37.07 -1.18
CA LYS A 51 -44.47 37.80 -1.88
C LYS A 51 -43.27 36.87 -2.14
N PRO A 52 -42.59 36.98 -3.30
CA PRO A 52 -41.49 36.09 -3.69
C PRO A 52 -40.36 36.02 -2.65
N PHE A 53 -40.18 37.07 -1.85
CA PHE A 53 -39.23 37.12 -0.73
C PHE A 53 -39.42 36.01 0.31
N HIS A 54 -40.66 35.64 0.66
CA HIS A 54 -40.92 34.59 1.64
C HIS A 54 -40.56 33.19 1.11
N ILE A 55 -40.76 32.96 -0.20
CA ILE A 55 -40.40 31.71 -0.87
C ILE A 55 -38.86 31.55 -0.90
N LEU A 56 -38.13 32.63 -1.17
CA LEU A 56 -36.66 32.63 -1.15
C LEU A 56 -36.10 32.31 0.25
N ILE A 57 -36.65 32.95 1.29
CA ILE A 57 -36.24 32.68 2.68
C ILE A 57 -36.51 31.22 3.05
N PHE A 58 -37.68 30.69 2.67
CA PHE A 58 -38.04 29.30 2.95
C PHE A 58 -37.07 28.30 2.30
N ILE A 59 -36.72 28.52 1.02
CA ILE A 59 -35.75 27.68 0.30
C ILE A 59 -34.35 27.78 0.93
N ALA A 60 -33.94 28.97 1.38
CA ALA A 60 -32.65 29.18 2.05
C ALA A 60 -32.52 28.47 3.39
N ILE A 61 -33.58 28.45 4.17
CA ILE A 61 -33.62 27.69 5.42
C ILE A 61 -33.56 26.19 5.11
N LEU A 62 -34.38 25.73 4.14
CA LEU A 62 -34.45 24.32 3.77
C LEU A 62 -33.10 23.79 3.26
N SER A 63 -32.41 24.57 2.43
CA SER A 63 -31.11 24.20 1.87
C SER A 63 -30.00 24.11 2.93
N THR A 64 -30.02 25.03 3.90
CA THR A 64 -29.11 25.01 5.05
C THR A 64 -29.32 23.79 5.93
N VAL A 65 -30.58 23.42 6.17
CA VAL A 65 -30.94 22.22 6.94
C VAL A 65 -30.47 20.96 6.20
N ILE A 66 -30.75 20.84 4.90
CA ILE A 66 -30.34 19.69 4.08
C ILE A 66 -28.81 19.57 4.03
N GLY A 67 -28.09 20.67 3.82
CA GLY A 67 -26.63 20.68 3.79
C GLY A 67 -26.01 20.26 5.13
N SER A 68 -26.61 20.68 6.25
CA SER A 68 -26.18 20.28 7.58
C SER A 68 -26.39 18.79 7.84
N VAL A 69 -27.54 18.24 7.42
CA VAL A 69 -27.85 16.80 7.53
C VAL A 69 -26.92 15.96 6.65
N LEU A 70 -26.71 16.36 5.39
CA LEU A 70 -25.77 15.71 4.49
C LEU A 70 -24.36 15.71 5.09
N THR A 71 -23.90 16.86 5.60
CA THR A 71 -22.58 16.97 6.25
C THR A 71 -22.45 16.02 7.44
N PHE A 72 -23.49 15.91 8.27
CA PHE A 72 -23.49 14.99 9.39
C PHE A 72 -23.47 13.50 8.97
N ILE A 73 -24.10 13.15 7.84
CA ILE A 73 -24.13 11.78 7.31
C ILE A 73 -22.80 11.44 6.62
N PHE A 74 -22.33 12.28 5.70
CA PHE A 74 -21.11 12.05 4.92
C PHE A 74 -19.84 12.23 5.75
N GLY A 75 -19.84 13.10 6.76
CA GLY A 75 -18.74 13.23 7.71
C GLY A 75 -18.52 11.99 8.59
N LYS A 76 -19.45 11.04 8.56
CA LYS A 76 -19.32 9.73 9.20
C LYS A 76 -18.87 8.62 8.27
N ILE A 77 -18.53 8.90 7.00
CA ILE A 77 -17.94 7.86 6.12
C ILE A 77 -16.71 7.27 6.83
N PRO A 78 -16.69 5.95 7.09
CA PRO A 78 -15.62 5.35 7.86
C PRO A 78 -14.36 5.22 7.00
N LEU A 79 -13.36 6.08 7.20
CA LEU A 79 -12.02 5.89 6.61
C LEU A 79 -11.18 4.86 7.38
N LYS A 80 -11.75 4.25 8.44
CA LYS A 80 -11.10 3.21 9.24
C LYS A 80 -10.61 2.03 8.38
N PRO A 81 -11.33 1.52 7.37
CA PRO A 81 -10.84 0.45 6.50
C PRO A 81 -9.61 0.87 5.68
N ILE A 82 -9.61 2.10 5.14
CA ILE A 82 -8.47 2.64 4.38
C ILE A 82 -7.23 2.75 5.27
N ASN A 83 -7.37 3.28 6.48
CA ASN A 83 -6.24 3.36 7.41
C ASN A 83 -5.74 1.96 7.82
N LYS A 84 -6.63 0.98 8.03
CA LYS A 84 -6.23 -0.40 8.34
C LYS A 84 -5.44 -1.01 7.18
N LEU A 85 -5.85 -0.77 5.93
CA LEU A 85 -5.10 -1.20 4.74
C LEU A 85 -3.73 -0.52 4.67
N ILE A 86 -3.66 0.79 4.84
CA ILE A 86 -2.38 1.54 4.83
C ILE A 86 -1.43 0.98 5.88
N THR A 87 -1.91 0.73 7.11
CA THR A 87 -1.10 0.13 8.17
C THR A 87 -0.65 -1.28 7.80
N ALA A 88 -1.54 -2.12 7.28
CA ALA A 88 -1.19 -3.48 6.87
C ALA A 88 -0.16 -3.50 5.74
N THR A 89 -0.30 -2.63 4.73
CA THR A 89 0.68 -2.47 3.66
C THR A 89 2.03 -2.00 4.18
N LYS A 90 2.05 -1.10 5.17
CA LYS A 90 3.30 -0.66 5.82
C LYS A 90 3.99 -1.80 6.56
N GLU A 91 3.24 -2.59 7.33
CA GLU A 91 3.76 -3.80 7.98
C GLU A 91 4.30 -4.80 6.97
N LEU A 92 3.57 -5.05 5.88
CA LEU A 92 4.01 -5.93 4.79
C LEU A 92 5.32 -5.44 4.16
N SER A 93 5.46 -4.13 3.89
CA SER A 93 6.70 -3.55 3.36
C SER A 93 7.88 -3.61 4.33
N ASN A 94 7.62 -3.73 5.63
CA ASN A 94 8.65 -3.91 6.65
C ASN A 94 9.04 -5.39 6.83
N GLY A 95 8.52 -6.30 5.99
CA GLY A 95 8.85 -7.73 6.01
C GLY A 95 7.90 -8.61 6.84
N ASN A 96 6.80 -8.07 7.36
CA ASN A 96 5.79 -8.88 8.03
C ASN A 96 4.82 -9.49 7.00
N PHE A 97 5.20 -10.62 6.40
CA PHE A 97 4.39 -11.31 5.39
C PHE A 97 3.21 -12.12 5.96
N ASP A 98 3.13 -12.26 7.29
CA ASP A 98 2.03 -12.95 7.98
C ASP A 98 0.83 -12.04 8.27
N ILE A 99 0.96 -10.72 8.00
CA ILE A 99 -0.13 -9.77 8.20
C ILE A 99 -1.34 -10.13 7.33
N ARG A 100 -2.52 -10.12 7.94
CA ARG A 100 -3.79 -10.35 7.25
C ARG A 100 -4.79 -9.27 7.60
N ILE A 101 -5.61 -8.91 6.62
CA ILE A 101 -6.76 -8.05 6.82
C ILE A 101 -8.04 -8.82 6.51
N ASN A 102 -9.09 -8.50 7.26
CA ASN A 102 -10.44 -8.97 6.99
C ASN A 102 -11.39 -7.78 7.09
N PHE A 103 -12.16 -7.58 6.03
CA PHE A 103 -13.30 -6.69 5.95
C PHE A 103 -14.51 -7.52 5.53
N ASP A 104 -15.55 -7.53 6.35
CA ASP A 104 -16.74 -8.33 6.06
C ASP A 104 -17.62 -7.65 5.00
N HIS A 105 -17.71 -6.32 5.04
CA HIS A 105 -18.51 -5.49 4.13
C HIS A 105 -17.91 -4.08 3.92
N PRO A 106 -18.27 -3.39 2.82
CA PRO A 106 -19.03 -3.90 1.67
C PRO A 106 -18.21 -4.91 0.84
N GLN A 107 -18.82 -5.54 -0.16
CA GLN A 107 -18.21 -6.64 -0.92
C GLN A 107 -16.86 -6.23 -1.55
N GLU A 108 -16.75 -4.98 -2.00
CA GLU A 108 -15.54 -4.42 -2.58
C GLU A 108 -14.37 -4.41 -1.59
N LEU A 109 -14.64 -4.19 -0.30
CA LEU A 109 -13.60 -4.26 0.74
C LEU A 109 -13.23 -5.71 1.08
N LYS A 110 -14.17 -6.64 0.97
CA LYS A 110 -13.89 -8.07 1.13
C LYS A 110 -12.97 -8.56 0.01
N ASP A 111 -13.27 -8.19 -1.23
CA ASP A 111 -12.43 -8.52 -2.38
C ASP A 111 -11.03 -7.90 -2.24
N LEU A 112 -10.95 -6.65 -1.78
CA LEU A 112 -9.68 -6.00 -1.45
C LEU A 112 -8.89 -6.74 -0.37
N SER A 113 -9.58 -7.26 0.66
CA SER A 113 -8.95 -8.07 1.71
C SER A 113 -8.36 -9.35 1.17
N ASN A 114 -9.09 -10.05 0.30
CA ASN A 114 -8.65 -11.29 -0.33
C ASN A 114 -7.43 -11.04 -1.21
N SER A 115 -7.48 -10.01 -2.06
CA SER A 115 -6.36 -9.63 -2.93
C SER A 115 -5.12 -9.25 -2.13
N PHE A 116 -5.27 -8.46 -1.06
CA PHE A 116 -4.16 -8.12 -0.17
C PHE A 116 -3.55 -9.35 0.50
N ASN A 117 -4.39 -10.23 1.06
CA ASN A 117 -3.92 -11.43 1.75
C ASN A 117 -3.21 -12.40 0.81
N ASN A 118 -3.70 -12.55 -0.43
CA ASN A 118 -3.04 -13.36 -1.46
C ASN A 118 -1.67 -12.76 -1.82
N MET A 119 -1.60 -11.45 -2.06
CA MET A 119 -0.32 -10.77 -2.31
C MET A 119 0.67 -10.95 -1.14
N ALA A 120 0.22 -10.79 0.10
CA ALA A 120 1.06 -10.98 1.28
C ALA A 120 1.58 -12.42 1.39
N LYS A 121 0.75 -13.41 1.07
CA LYS A 121 1.14 -14.83 1.02
C LYS A 121 2.18 -15.10 -0.07
N GLU A 122 1.96 -14.63 -1.29
CA GLU A 122 2.89 -14.85 -2.40
C GLU A 122 4.25 -14.20 -2.13
N LEU A 123 4.26 -12.95 -1.62
CA LEU A 123 5.50 -12.28 -1.21
C LEU A 123 6.23 -13.03 -0.09
N GLY A 124 5.49 -13.54 0.90
CA GLY A 124 6.07 -14.36 1.96
C GLY A 124 6.72 -15.64 1.43
N SER A 125 6.06 -16.32 0.49
CA SER A 125 6.62 -17.51 -0.16
C SER A 125 7.91 -17.18 -0.95
N VAL A 126 7.93 -16.06 -1.68
CA VAL A 126 9.13 -15.60 -2.40
C VAL A 126 10.28 -15.29 -1.44
N GLU A 127 10.01 -14.61 -0.31
CA GLU A 127 11.06 -14.30 0.67
C GLU A 127 11.58 -15.56 1.38
N LEU A 128 10.72 -16.54 1.67
CA LEU A 128 11.16 -17.85 2.20
C LEU A 128 12.08 -18.55 1.21
N LEU A 129 11.68 -18.65 -0.07
CA LEU A 129 12.51 -19.23 -1.13
C LEU A 129 13.84 -18.49 -1.28
N ARG A 130 13.83 -17.14 -1.21
CA ARG A 130 15.02 -16.31 -1.27
C ARG A 130 15.97 -16.59 -0.10
N ASN A 131 15.44 -16.70 1.12
CA ASN A 131 16.24 -17.01 2.31
C ASN A 131 16.81 -18.43 2.27
N ASP A 132 16.00 -19.42 1.88
CA ASP A 132 16.45 -20.81 1.73
C ASP A 132 17.54 -20.92 0.66
N PHE A 133 17.36 -20.23 -0.46
CA PHE A 133 18.38 -20.11 -1.51
C PHE A 133 19.69 -19.55 -0.94
N VAL A 134 19.65 -18.35 -0.32
CA VAL A 134 20.86 -17.70 0.20
C VAL A 134 21.57 -18.56 1.25
N ASN A 135 20.82 -19.17 2.16
CA ASN A 135 21.37 -20.04 3.20
C ASN A 135 22.04 -21.29 2.61
N ASN A 136 21.37 -21.98 1.69
CA ASN A 136 21.90 -23.19 1.09
C ASN A 136 23.18 -22.91 0.28
N PHE A 137 23.16 -21.89 -0.58
CA PHE A 137 24.35 -21.50 -1.35
C PHE A 137 25.50 -21.04 -0.46
N SER A 138 25.23 -20.26 0.60
CA SER A 138 26.26 -19.84 1.55
C SER A 138 26.97 -21.04 2.19
N HIS A 139 26.22 -22.10 2.51
CA HIS A 139 26.78 -23.34 3.05
C HIS A 139 27.62 -24.10 2.01
N GLU A 140 27.12 -24.25 0.79
CA GLU A 140 27.84 -24.97 -0.27
C GLU A 140 29.14 -24.27 -0.69
N PHE A 141 29.19 -22.93 -0.67
CA PHE A 141 30.42 -22.17 -0.93
C PHE A 141 31.41 -22.22 0.23
N LYS A 142 30.94 -22.29 1.48
CA LYS A 142 31.82 -22.28 2.66
C LYS A 142 32.78 -23.47 2.69
N THR A 143 32.30 -24.66 2.33
CA THR A 143 33.08 -25.91 2.35
C THR A 143 34.34 -25.85 1.46
N PRO A 144 34.24 -25.58 0.14
CA PRO A 144 35.42 -25.49 -0.73
C PRO A 144 36.36 -24.35 -0.32
N ILE A 145 35.83 -23.20 0.14
CA ILE A 145 36.65 -22.08 0.62
C ILE A 145 37.48 -22.47 1.85
N VAL A 146 36.89 -23.21 2.79
CA VAL A 146 37.60 -23.71 3.98
C VAL A 146 38.67 -24.73 3.56
N SER A 147 38.36 -25.62 2.62
CA SER A 147 39.29 -26.61 2.05
C SER A 147 40.50 -25.93 1.40
N LEU A 148 40.26 -25.00 0.47
CA LEU A 148 41.27 -24.18 -0.20
C LEU A 148 42.21 -23.52 0.80
N ARG A 149 41.65 -22.85 1.81
CA ARG A 149 42.43 -22.18 2.85
C ARG A 149 43.22 -23.17 3.70
N GLY A 150 42.67 -24.35 3.97
CA GLY A 150 43.32 -25.41 4.73
C GLY A 150 44.57 -25.93 4.00
N PHE A 151 44.41 -26.38 2.76
CA PHE A 151 45.51 -26.89 1.96
C PHE A 151 46.54 -25.81 1.61
N ALA A 152 46.10 -24.58 1.32
CA ALA A 152 47.02 -23.46 1.10
C ALA A 152 47.89 -23.17 2.34
N LYS A 153 47.35 -23.34 3.56
CA LYS A 153 48.15 -23.24 4.79
C LYS A 153 49.13 -24.40 4.94
N LEU A 154 48.72 -25.62 4.61
CA LEU A 154 49.60 -26.79 4.64
C LEU A 154 50.79 -26.61 3.68
N LEU A 155 50.56 -26.06 2.50
CA LEU A 155 51.61 -25.77 1.50
C LEU A 155 52.72 -24.83 1.98
N LYS A 156 52.47 -24.04 3.04
CA LYS A 156 53.50 -23.20 3.68
C LYS A 156 54.51 -24.00 4.49
N ASN A 157 54.29 -25.29 4.72
CA ASN A 157 55.24 -26.16 5.40
C ASN A 157 56.41 -26.48 4.46
N GLU A 158 57.63 -26.17 4.92
CA GLU A 158 58.87 -26.39 4.16
C GLU A 158 59.29 -27.86 4.10
N ASN A 159 58.79 -28.70 5.03
CA ASN A 159 59.15 -30.11 5.14
C ASN A 159 58.28 -31.05 4.29
N LEU A 160 57.46 -30.52 3.38
CA LEU A 160 56.61 -31.34 2.50
C LEU A 160 57.43 -32.02 1.41
N THR A 161 57.16 -33.30 1.19
CA THR A 161 57.64 -34.01 0.00
C THR A 161 57.02 -33.41 -1.26
N LYS A 162 57.64 -33.64 -2.41
CA LYS A 162 57.09 -33.21 -3.71
C LYS A 162 55.69 -33.81 -3.94
N SER A 163 55.50 -35.08 -3.57
CA SER A 163 54.22 -35.77 -3.74
C SER A 163 53.10 -35.13 -2.91
N GLU A 164 53.34 -34.82 -1.63
CA GLU A 164 52.33 -34.17 -0.77
C GLU A 164 52.01 -32.74 -1.25
N ARG A 165 53.02 -32.02 -1.75
CA ARG A 165 52.85 -30.69 -2.31
C ARG A 165 51.97 -30.73 -3.57
N ASP A 166 52.24 -31.67 -4.47
CA ASP A 166 51.47 -31.87 -5.69
C ASP A 166 50.02 -32.28 -5.35
N GLU A 167 49.81 -33.19 -4.39
CA GLU A 167 48.48 -33.58 -3.91
C GLU A 167 47.67 -32.39 -3.36
N TYR A 168 48.27 -31.55 -2.51
CA TYR A 168 47.58 -30.38 -1.96
C TYR A 168 47.25 -29.35 -3.02
N LEU A 169 48.10 -29.17 -4.03
CA LEU A 169 47.83 -28.30 -5.17
C LEU A 169 46.66 -28.84 -6.01
N ASP A 170 46.61 -30.15 -6.25
CA ASP A 170 45.52 -30.79 -6.98
C ASP A 170 44.17 -30.63 -6.26
N ILE A 171 44.15 -30.75 -4.93
CA ILE A 171 42.93 -30.50 -4.15
C ILE A 171 42.51 -29.03 -4.26
N ILE A 172 43.46 -28.09 -4.22
CA ILE A 172 43.16 -26.66 -4.40
C ILE A 172 42.58 -26.38 -5.78
N ILE A 173 43.13 -26.99 -6.83
CA ILE A 173 42.60 -26.84 -8.20
C ILE A 173 41.18 -27.39 -8.27
N SER A 174 40.97 -28.61 -7.76
CA SER A 174 39.65 -29.26 -7.77
C SER A 174 38.56 -28.46 -7.05
N GLU A 175 38.85 -27.91 -5.87
CA GLU A 175 37.89 -27.08 -5.13
C GLU A 175 37.65 -25.71 -5.79
N SER A 176 38.65 -25.19 -6.51
CA SER A 176 38.49 -23.96 -7.31
C SER A 176 37.57 -24.20 -8.51
N ASP A 177 37.72 -25.32 -9.21
CA ASP A 177 36.84 -25.73 -10.31
C ASP A 177 35.40 -25.98 -9.83
N ARG A 178 35.25 -26.57 -8.64
CA ARG A 178 33.95 -26.75 -7.99
C ARG A 178 33.27 -25.41 -7.68
N LEU A 179 34.01 -24.45 -7.13
CA LEU A 179 33.49 -23.09 -6.89
C LEU A 179 33.07 -22.40 -8.20
N ALA A 180 33.85 -22.55 -9.26
CA ALA A 180 33.51 -21.99 -10.58
C ALA A 180 32.21 -22.60 -11.11
N THR A 181 32.04 -23.92 -11.00
CA THR A 181 30.82 -24.63 -11.40
C THR A 181 29.60 -24.14 -10.62
N LEU A 182 29.73 -24.01 -9.30
CA LEU A 182 28.68 -23.47 -8.42
C LEU A 182 28.28 -22.04 -8.81
N ALA A 183 29.26 -21.17 -9.11
CA ALA A 183 28.99 -19.80 -9.53
C ALA A 183 28.23 -19.74 -10.87
N ILE A 184 28.59 -20.58 -11.84
CA ILE A 184 27.87 -20.68 -13.13
C ILE A 184 26.44 -21.14 -12.91
N ASN A 185 26.21 -22.14 -12.04
CA ASN A 185 24.86 -22.63 -11.74
C ASN A 185 23.99 -21.52 -11.15
N ILE A 186 24.52 -20.71 -10.21
CA ILE A 186 23.81 -19.54 -9.67
C ILE A 186 23.50 -18.52 -10.77
N LEU A 187 24.48 -18.20 -11.62
CA LEU A 187 24.30 -17.23 -12.70
C LEU A 187 23.17 -17.65 -13.66
N ASN A 188 23.10 -18.94 -13.98
CA ASN A 188 22.05 -19.50 -14.84
C ASN A 188 20.67 -19.44 -14.15
N LEU A 189 20.60 -19.67 -12.84
CA LEU A 189 19.37 -19.52 -12.05
C LEU A 189 18.91 -18.05 -11.93
N SER A 190 19.84 -17.10 -11.87
CA SER A 190 19.54 -15.67 -11.72
C SER A 190 19.12 -14.98 -13.03
N ASN A 191 19.39 -15.60 -14.19
CA ASN A 191 19.10 -15.05 -15.52
C ASN A 191 17.80 -15.62 -16.14
N ILE A 192 17.04 -16.41 -15.37
CA ILE A 192 15.70 -16.92 -15.71
C ILE A 192 14.67 -16.12 -14.92
#